data_AF-A0A848Z2S2-F1
#
_entry.id   AF-A0A848Z2S2-F1
#
_cell.length_a   1.000
_cell.length_b   1.000
_cell.length_c   1.000
_cell.angle_alpha   90.00
_cell.angle_beta   90.00
_cell.angle_gamma   90.00
#
_symmetry.space_group_name_H-M   'P 1'
#
loop_
_entity.id
_entity.type
_entity.pdbx_description
1 polymer ?
#
loop_
_entity_poly.entity_id
_entity_poly.type
_entity_poly.pdbx_seq_one_letter_code
_entity_poly.pdbx_strand_id
1 'polypeptide(L)' 'MKDLWESGDPYDYFMGRWSCLVGLSFVDWLSTQTEKKWLDVGCGTGALNEVILTTQSPSEPIAIDKSAGFVN' A
#
# COMPACT_ATOMS: atom_id res chain seq x y z
N MET A 1 6.16 21.77 14.10
CA MET A 1 5.03 21.60 13.16
C MET A 1 5.35 20.33 12.40
N LYS A 2 4.53 19.27 12.50
CA LYS A 2 4.79 18.02 11.79
C LYS A 2 4.56 18.29 10.30
N ASP A 3 5.48 17.88 9.43
CA ASP A 3 5.33 18.11 8.00
C ASP A 3 4.08 17.37 7.51
N LEU A 4 3.23 18.00 6.71
CA LEU A 4 1.94 17.40 6.29
C LEU A 4 2.16 16.09 5.52
N TRP A 5 3.33 15.95 4.90
CA TRP A 5 3.76 14.79 4.13
C TRP A 5 4.31 13.64 5.00
N GLU A 6 4.53 13.88 6.30
CA GLU A 6 4.92 12.85 7.28
C GLU A 6 3.75 12.44 8.19
N SER A 7 2.58 13.07 8.02
CA SER A 7 1.33 12.69 8.69
C SER A 7 0.48 11.79 7.80
N GLY A 8 0.15 10.60 8.30
CA GLY A 8 -0.63 9.57 7.59
C GLY A 8 -1.95 10.08 7.03
N ASP A 9 -2.81 10.64 7.88
CA ASP A 9 -4.19 10.94 7.47
C ASP A 9 -4.28 11.96 6.31
N PRO A 10 -3.63 13.14 6.34
CA PRO A 10 -3.74 14.12 5.25
C PRO A 10 -3.15 13.64 3.93
N TYR A 11 -2.05 12.88 3.99
CA TYR A 11 -1.43 12.29 2.81
C TYR A 11 -2.34 11.23 2.17
N ASP A 12 -2.93 10.37 2.99
CA ASP A 12 -3.83 9.32 2.52
C ASP A 12 -5.10 9.90 1.88
N TYR A 13 -5.70 10.94 2.46
CA TYR A 13 -6.84 11.62 1.86
C TYR A 13 -6.53 12.19 0.46
N PHE A 14 -5.29 12.62 0.21
CA PHE A 14 -4.88 13.17 -1.07
C PHE A 14 -4.48 12.08 -2.08
N MET A 15 -3.59 11.16 -1.69
CA MET A 15 -3.02 10.15 -2.58
C MET A 15 -3.73 8.81 -2.53
N GLY A 16 -4.14 8.34 -1.35
CA GLY A 16 -4.65 6.99 -1.11
C GLY A 16 -5.82 6.61 -2.00
N ARG A 17 -6.79 7.52 -2.19
CA ARG A 17 -7.95 7.29 -3.07
C ARG A 17 -7.55 6.94 -4.50
N TRP A 18 -6.58 7.67 -5.07
CA TRP A 18 -6.13 7.45 -6.44
C TRP A 18 -5.18 6.26 -6.53
N SER A 19 -4.29 6.11 -5.55
CA SER A 19 -3.36 4.98 -5.45
C SER A 19 -4.09 3.64 -5.36
N CYS A 20 -5.21 3.56 -4.65
CA CYS A 20 -6.02 2.33 -4.54
C CYS A 20 -6.61 1.92 -5.91
N LEU A 21 -7.17 2.87 -6.66
CA LEU A 21 -7.73 2.61 -8.00
C LEU A 21 -6.66 2.12 -8.99
N VAL A 22 -5.50 2.77 -9.00
CA VAL A 22 -4.37 2.35 -9.83
C VAL A 22 -3.81 1.01 -9.34
N GLY A 23 -3.76 0.80 -8.02
CA GLY A 23 -3.30 -0.44 -7.38
C GLY A 23 -4.08 -1.66 -7.85
N LEU A 24 -5.40 -1.57 -8.00
CA LEU A 24 -6.24 -2.65 -8.55
C LEU A 24 -5.79 -3.06 -9.96
N SER A 25 -5.57 -2.07 -10.83
CA SER A 25 -5.14 -2.30 -12.20
C SER A 25 -3.71 -2.85 -12.26
N PHE A 26 -2.85 -2.37 -11.37
CA PHE A 26 -1.47 -2.82 -11.26
C PHE A 26 -1.38 -4.28 -10.80
N VAL A 27 -2.14 -4.66 -9.77
CA VAL A 27 -2.14 -6.04 -9.26
C VAL A 27 -2.72 -7.01 -10.29
N ASP A 28 -3.79 -6.63 -11.00
CA ASP A 28 -4.36 -7.42 -12.10
C ASP A 28 -3.35 -7.62 -13.24
N TRP A 29 -2.65 -6.55 -13.62
CA TRP A 29 -1.60 -6.60 -14.66
C TRP A 29 -0.48 -7.58 -14.32
N LEU A 30 -0.10 -7.72 -13.05
CA LEU A 30 0.93 -8.67 -12.63
C LEU A 30 0.52 -10.15 -12.85
N SER A 31 -0.77 -10.43 -13.07
CA SER A 31 -1.30 -11.77 -13.38
C SER A 31 -0.77 -12.86 -12.43
N THR A 32 -0.60 -12.50 -11.15
CA THR A 32 -0.03 -13.39 -10.14
C THR A 32 -1.02 -14.48 -9.75
N GLN A 33 -0.52 -15.69 -9.53
CA GLN A 33 -1.29 -16.70 -8.79
C GLN A 33 -1.56 -16.17 -7.38
N THR A 34 -2.72 -16.50 -6.81
CA THR A 34 -3.08 -16.17 -5.42
C THR A 34 -2.09 -16.78 -4.43
N GLU A 35 -2.06 -16.28 -3.18
CA GLU A 35 -1.28 -16.81 -2.06
C GLU A 35 0.26 -16.68 -2.17
N LYS A 36 0.77 -15.82 -3.05
CA LYS A 36 2.21 -15.50 -3.06
C LYS A 36 2.61 -14.65 -1.85
N LYS A 37 3.92 -14.57 -1.63
CA LYS A 37 4.53 -13.62 -0.69
C LYS A 37 4.65 -12.26 -1.37
N TRP A 38 4.36 -11.19 -0.66
CA TRP A 38 4.39 -9.82 -1.19
C TRP A 38 5.25 -8.93 -0.32
N LEU A 39 6.04 -8.09 -0.97
CA LEU A 39 6.83 -7.04 -0.32
C LEU A 39 6.49 -5.70 -0.97
N ASP A 40 5.82 -4.83 -0.22
CA ASP A 40 5.52 -3.44 -0.61
C ASP A 40 6.58 -2.51 -0.01
N VAL A 41 7.44 -1.94 -0.86
CA VAL A 41 8.58 -1.09 -0.46
C VAL A 41 8.27 0.38 -0.73
N GLY A 42 8.29 1.19 0.31
CA GLY A 42 7.75 2.55 0.23
C GLY A 42 6.22 2.52 0.21
N CYS A 43 5.63 1.70 1.09
CA CYS A 43 4.19 1.43 1.09
C CYS A 43 3.34 2.67 1.39
N GLY A 44 3.96 3.76 1.87
CA GLY A 44 3.25 4.94 2.33
C GLY A 44 2.21 4.55 3.36
N THR A 45 1.02 5.14 3.25
CA THR A 45 -0.14 4.86 4.10
C THR A 45 -0.78 3.48 3.86
N GLY A 46 -0.25 2.68 2.93
CA GLY A 46 -0.65 1.28 2.75
C GLY A 46 -1.72 1.02 1.68
N ALA A 47 -2.02 2.01 0.81
CA ALA A 47 -3.07 1.87 -0.21
C ALA A 47 -2.88 0.66 -1.15
N LEU A 48 -1.64 0.38 -1.58
CA LEU A 48 -1.36 -0.79 -2.43
C LEU A 48 -1.44 -2.09 -1.63
N ASN A 49 -0.90 -2.10 -0.41
CA ASN A 49 -0.98 -3.25 0.48
C ASN A 49 -2.45 -3.65 0.77
N GLU A 50 -3.36 -2.70 0.94
CA GLU A 50 -4.80 -2.98 1.10
C GLU A 50 -5.38 -3.68 -0.14
N VAL A 51 -5.02 -3.23 -1.35
CA VAL A 51 -5.44 -3.89 -2.59
C VAL A 51 -4.91 -5.33 -2.67
N ILE A 52 -3.64 -5.55 -2.33
CA ILE A 52 -3.03 -6.89 -2.35
C ILE A 52 -3.75 -7.82 -1.36
N LEU A 53 -4.00 -7.35 -0.13
CA LEU A 53 -4.69 -8.11 0.91
C LEU A 53 -6.10 -8.51 0.50
N THR A 54 -6.84 -7.60 -0.12
CA THR A 54 -8.24 -7.81 -0.52
C THR A 54 -8.40 -8.66 -1.78
N THR A 55 -7.43 -8.66 -2.69
CA THR A 55 -7.58 -9.31 -4.01
C THR A 55 -6.73 -10.55 -4.22
N GLN A 56 -5.61 -10.71 -3.50
CA GLN A 56 -4.63 -11.78 -3.77
C GLN A 56 -4.52 -12.85 -2.68
N SER A 57 -5.11 -12.61 -1.50
CA SER A 57 -4.99 -13.49 -0.32
C SER A 57 -3.54 -13.92 -0.05
N PRO A 58 -2.60 -12.96 0.13
CA PRO A 58 -1.18 -13.24 0.22
C PRO A 58 -0.85 -14.13 1.43
N SER A 59 0.11 -15.05 1.28
CA SER A 59 0.56 -15.91 2.38
C SER A 59 1.47 -15.17 3.38
N GLU A 60 2.16 -14.13 2.91
CA GLU A 60 3.06 -13.31 3.71
C GLU A 60 3.12 -11.88 3.12
N PRO A 61 2.22 -10.98 3.55
CA PRO A 61 2.26 -9.58 3.17
C PRO A 61 3.22 -8.82 4.09
N ILE A 62 4.28 -8.25 3.52
CA ILE A 62 5.23 -7.38 4.23
C ILE A 62 5.18 -6.00 3.57
N ALA A 63 5.04 -4.96 4.39
CA ALA A 63 5.07 -3.57 3.95
C ALA A 63 6.12 -2.81 4.75
N ILE A 64 6.96 -2.02 4.07
CA ILE A 64 8.00 -1.21 4.70
C ILE A 64 7.96 0.21 4.15
N ASP A 65 8.14 1.19 5.03
CA ASP A 65 8.33 2.58 4.67
C ASP A 65 9.40 3.22 5.56
N LYS A 66 10.11 4.22 5.04
CA LYS A 66 11.11 4.98 5.79
C LYS A 66 10.44 5.92 6.79
N SER A 67 9.23 6.38 6.49
CA SER A 67 8.47 7.30 7.32
C SER A 67 7.83 6.54 8.48
N ALA A 68 8.36 6.74 9.69
CA ALA A 68 7.82 6.12 10.90
C ALA A 68 6.35 6.49 11.19
N GLY A 69 5.79 7.53 10.56
CA GLY A 69 4.37 7.87 10.65
C GLY A 69 3.44 7.01 9.79
N PHE A 70 3.99 6.16 8.92
CA PHE A 70 3.25 5.33 7.97
C PHE A 70 3.28 3.83 8.31
N VAL A 71 4.20 3.43 9.18
CA VAL A 71 4.36 2.05 9.66
C VAL A 71 4.39 2.06 11.19
N ASN A 72 3.70 1.11 11.82
CA ASN A 72 3.59 0.98 13.29
C ASN A 72 4.46 -0.15 13.83
#